data_AF-A0A9P7YE19-F1
#
_entry.id   AF-A0A9P7YE19-F1
#
_cell.length_a   1.000
_cell.length_b   1.000
_cell.length_c   1.000
_cell.angle_alpha   90.00
_cell.angle_beta   90.00
_cell.angle_gamma   90.00
#
_symmetry.space_group_name_H-M   'P 1'
#
loop_
_entity.id
_entity.type
_entity.pdbx_description
1 polymer ?
#
loop_
_entity_poly.entity_id
_entity_poly.type
_entity_poly.pdbx_seq_one_letter_code
_entity_poly.pdbx_strand_id
1 'polypeptide(L)'
;MLSSYIFTLALAGTSFAATPKAFEPASNGDLMVAFGSKLATNGVNIPRAQTAQAPTIGTSQRLFGTYAVIMTDPDIPGAPTDSKTGQFLHWIQPDLESAASSTTVAGETMFELKSTTNATAFATYVQPSPPNRALTTHRYIELLVNTTGNSATAMTLMRAGMSRQNFSALNVVNQAGVQVLFANYFNVTNEAALAGGSNVTGETATGTGTGRGGASATGTEGGDSGSASGTGRGGGNAAITGAAVPVGIGNSAMMAGIGALGVAMALL
;
A
#
# COMPACT_ATOMS: atom_id res chain seq x y z
N MET A 1 40.02 -40.26 27.91
CA MET A 1 39.47 -39.78 26.62
C MET A 1 38.38 -38.78 26.94
N LEU A 2 38.53 -37.52 26.54
CA LEU A 2 37.53 -36.47 26.76
C LEU A 2 36.75 -36.29 25.45
N SER A 3 35.43 -36.46 25.51
CA SER A 3 34.57 -36.41 24.32
C SER A 3 34.17 -34.97 24.03
N SER A 4 34.52 -34.48 22.84
CA SER A 4 34.16 -33.13 22.38
C SER A 4 32.75 -33.13 21.79
N TYR A 5 31.81 -32.44 22.45
CA TYR A 5 30.49 -32.19 21.89
C TYR A 5 30.55 -31.01 20.91
N ILE A 6 30.37 -31.28 19.62
CA ILE A 6 30.17 -30.25 18.59
C ILE A 6 28.68 -29.97 18.47
N PHE A 7 28.24 -28.78 18.90
CA PHE A 7 26.90 -28.28 18.62
C PHE A 7 26.86 -27.65 17.23
N THR A 8 26.34 -28.38 16.23
CA THR A 8 26.05 -27.84 14.91
C THR A 8 24.70 -27.14 14.90
N LEU A 9 24.71 -25.81 15.08
CA LEU A 9 23.52 -24.97 14.87
C LEU A 9 23.32 -24.77 13.35
N ALA A 10 22.46 -25.59 12.74
CA ALA A 10 22.07 -25.43 11.35
C ALA A 10 21.08 -24.26 11.20
N LEU A 11 21.60 -23.04 11.00
CA LEU A 11 20.77 -21.88 10.69
C LEU A 11 20.32 -21.94 9.23
N ALA A 12 19.22 -22.65 8.96
CA ALA A 12 18.55 -22.70 7.66
C ALA A 12 17.83 -21.37 7.39
N GLY A 13 18.60 -20.30 7.17
CA GLY A 13 18.07 -19.01 6.73
C GLY A 13 17.62 -19.09 5.27
N THR A 14 16.31 -19.12 5.04
CA THR A 14 15.75 -18.95 3.70
C THR A 14 15.84 -17.48 3.31
N SER A 15 16.92 -17.09 2.62
CA SER A 15 17.05 -15.74 2.06
C SER A 15 16.05 -15.57 0.90
N PHE A 16 14.86 -15.07 1.20
CA PHE A 16 13.93 -14.58 0.19
C PHE A 16 14.23 -13.09 -0.08
N ALA A 17 13.84 -12.60 -1.26
CA ALA A 17 14.05 -11.20 -1.59
C ALA A 17 13.02 -10.34 -0.83
N ALA A 18 13.48 -9.63 0.20
CA ALA A 18 12.65 -8.85 1.11
C ALA A 18 11.83 -7.73 0.41
N THR A 19 12.30 -7.27 -0.76
CA THR A 19 11.54 -6.40 -1.68
C THR A 19 11.29 -7.12 -3.01
N PRO A 20 10.22 -6.77 -3.76
CA PRO A 20 10.00 -7.27 -5.11
C PRO A 20 11.21 -7.05 -6.02
N LYS A 21 11.38 -7.93 -7.02
CA LYS A 21 12.40 -7.75 -8.06
C LYS A 21 12.27 -6.36 -8.70
N ALA A 22 13.41 -5.70 -8.89
CA ALA A 22 13.55 -4.35 -9.45
C ALA A 22 12.93 -3.19 -8.64
N PHE A 23 12.33 -3.44 -7.47
CA PHE A 23 12.00 -2.36 -6.53
C PHE A 23 13.28 -1.79 -5.89
N GLU A 24 13.31 -0.48 -5.68
CA GLU A 24 14.39 0.21 -4.98
C GLU A 24 13.82 1.20 -3.95
N PRO A 25 14.41 1.31 -2.74
CA PRO A 25 15.64 0.64 -2.30
C PRO A 25 15.40 -0.83 -1.93
N ALA A 26 16.28 -1.72 -2.40
CA ALA A 26 16.26 -3.12 -2.00
C ALA A 26 16.71 -3.35 -0.55
N SER A 27 16.31 -4.48 0.04
CA SER A 27 16.84 -4.98 1.32
C SER A 27 17.07 -6.50 1.26
N ASN A 28 17.95 -6.99 2.12
CA ASN A 28 18.25 -8.42 2.30
C ASN A 28 17.80 -8.95 3.67
N GLY A 29 17.16 -8.12 4.51
CA GLY A 29 16.60 -8.52 5.79
C GLY A 29 15.09 -8.66 5.72
N ASP A 30 14.54 -9.77 6.22
CA ASP A 30 13.10 -10.01 6.23
C ASP A 30 12.40 -9.25 7.38
N LEU A 31 11.46 -8.37 7.05
CA LEU A 31 10.52 -7.78 8.00
C LEU A 31 9.31 -8.72 8.13
N MET A 32 8.96 -9.11 9.36
CA MET A 32 7.73 -9.83 9.61
C MET A 32 6.56 -8.84 9.61
N VAL A 33 5.57 -9.09 8.77
CA VAL A 33 4.34 -8.30 8.63
C VAL A 33 3.15 -9.23 8.82
N ALA A 34 2.21 -8.85 9.70
CA ALA A 34 1.08 -9.69 10.07
C ALA A 34 -0.23 -8.90 10.11
N PHE A 35 -1.29 -9.50 9.56
CA PHE A 35 -2.67 -9.04 9.73
C PHE A 35 -3.41 -10.06 10.61
N GLY A 36 -3.57 -9.72 11.89
CA GLY A 36 -4.05 -10.67 12.89
C GLY A 36 -3.09 -11.87 13.01
N SER A 37 -3.59 -13.09 12.84
CA SER A 37 -2.80 -14.32 12.88
C SER A 37 -2.18 -14.73 11.54
N LYS A 38 -2.32 -13.94 10.47
CA LYS A 38 -1.82 -14.25 9.12
C LYS A 38 -0.55 -13.45 8.81
N LEU A 39 0.57 -14.15 8.58
CA LEU A 39 1.75 -13.52 8.00
C LEU A 39 1.50 -13.11 6.54
N ALA A 40 2.01 -11.95 6.19
CA ALA A 40 1.87 -11.28 4.91
C ALA A 40 3.24 -11.20 4.21
N THR A 41 3.94 -12.32 4.14
CA THR A 41 5.32 -12.39 3.66
C THR A 41 5.42 -12.57 2.14
N ASN A 42 6.48 -12.02 1.54
CA ASN A 42 6.96 -12.39 0.20
C ASN A 42 5.89 -12.43 -0.92
N GLY A 43 5.00 -11.44 -0.97
CA GLY A 43 3.98 -11.32 -2.02
C GLY A 43 2.73 -12.18 -1.81
N VAL A 44 2.54 -12.76 -0.63
CA VAL A 44 1.27 -13.39 -0.24
C VAL A 44 0.10 -12.41 -0.44
N ASN A 45 -0.96 -12.86 -1.12
CA ASN A 45 -2.20 -12.07 -1.23
C ASN A 45 -2.90 -11.98 0.14
N ILE A 46 -3.27 -10.77 0.54
CA ILE A 46 -4.07 -10.48 1.73
C ILE A 46 -5.43 -9.96 1.26
N PRO A 47 -6.55 -10.58 1.67
CA PRO A 47 -7.88 -10.06 1.39
C PRO A 47 -8.00 -8.62 1.88
N ARG A 48 -8.47 -7.70 1.03
CA ARG A 48 -8.60 -6.26 1.37
C ARG A 48 -9.29 -6.00 2.71
N ALA A 49 -10.30 -6.80 3.07
CA ALA A 49 -11.00 -6.65 4.36
C ALA A 49 -10.09 -6.86 5.59
N GLN A 50 -9.01 -7.65 5.48
CA GLN A 50 -8.04 -7.90 6.54
C GLN A 50 -7.02 -6.75 6.69
N THR A 51 -6.86 -5.90 5.67
CA THR A 51 -5.95 -4.75 5.68
C THR A 51 -6.62 -3.43 6.12
N ALA A 52 -7.78 -3.51 6.78
CA ALA A 52 -8.50 -2.33 7.27
C ALA A 52 -7.78 -1.57 8.40
N GLN A 53 -6.83 -2.24 9.08
CA GLN A 53 -5.97 -1.67 10.11
C GLN A 53 -4.51 -1.84 9.71
N ALA A 54 -3.62 -1.02 10.29
CA ALA A 54 -2.18 -1.18 10.10
C ALA A 54 -1.71 -2.59 10.54
N PRO A 55 -0.78 -3.22 9.82
CA PRO A 55 -0.26 -4.53 10.22
C PRO A 55 0.58 -4.43 11.49
N THR A 56 0.62 -5.53 12.24
CA THR A 56 1.67 -5.75 13.24
C THR A 56 2.96 -6.05 12.50
N ILE A 57 4.05 -5.35 12.85
CA ILE A 57 5.36 -5.48 12.21
C ILE A 57 6.45 -5.81 13.22
N GLY A 58 7.53 -6.47 12.79
CA GLY A 58 8.58 -6.96 13.69
C GLY A 58 9.66 -7.73 12.98
N THR A 59 10.59 -8.31 13.73
CA THR A 59 11.75 -9.05 13.20
C THR A 59 11.96 -10.36 13.95
N SER A 60 12.61 -11.34 13.31
CA SER A 60 12.94 -12.64 13.93
C SER A 60 13.97 -12.53 15.06
N GLN A 61 14.67 -11.40 15.14
CA GLN A 61 15.63 -11.07 16.18
C GLN A 61 15.29 -9.71 16.80
N ARG A 62 15.60 -9.53 18.09
CA ARG A 62 15.43 -8.25 18.77
C ARG A 62 16.40 -7.21 18.21
N LEU A 63 15.88 -6.03 17.88
CA LEU A 63 16.69 -4.89 17.47
C LEU A 63 16.96 -3.93 18.65
N PHE A 64 17.99 -3.09 18.52
CA PHE A 64 18.38 -2.11 19.54
C PHE A 64 18.54 -0.73 18.89
N GLY A 65 17.62 0.17 19.19
CA GLY A 65 17.53 1.50 18.60
C GLY A 65 16.09 1.90 18.31
N THR A 66 15.95 3.06 17.67
CA THR A 66 14.67 3.60 17.20
C THR A 66 14.60 3.50 15.69
N TYR A 67 13.45 3.10 15.16
CA TYR A 67 13.21 2.83 13.75
C TYR A 67 11.97 3.58 13.26
N ALA A 68 11.82 3.62 11.93
CA ALA A 68 10.57 4.01 11.29
C ALA A 68 10.24 3.00 10.19
N VAL A 69 8.94 2.74 10.00
CA VAL A 69 8.45 1.98 8.84
C VAL A 69 7.88 2.93 7.80
N ILE A 70 8.12 2.63 6.53
CA ILE A 70 7.53 3.28 5.37
C ILE A 70 6.77 2.20 4.59
N MET A 71 5.50 2.44 4.25
CA MET A 71 4.70 1.54 3.41
C MET A 71 4.32 2.25 2.11
N THR A 72 4.63 1.64 0.96
CA THR A 72 4.44 2.26 -0.36
C THR A 72 3.83 1.27 -1.36
N ASP A 73 3.05 1.82 -2.30
CA ASP A 73 2.42 1.12 -3.43
C ASP A 73 3.06 1.63 -4.74
N PRO A 74 3.89 0.83 -5.44
CA PRO A 74 4.53 1.23 -6.69
C PRO A 74 3.66 1.00 -7.93
N ASP A 75 2.51 0.33 -7.80
CA ASP A 75 1.74 -0.19 -8.93
C ASP A 75 0.58 0.73 -9.35
N ILE A 76 0.69 2.03 -9.04
CA ILE A 76 -0.39 2.98 -9.36
C ILE A 76 -0.62 3.10 -10.87
N PRO A 77 -1.89 3.17 -11.34
CA PRO A 77 -2.16 3.23 -12.77
C PRO A 77 -1.55 4.46 -13.43
N GLY A 78 -0.77 4.24 -14.49
CA GLY A 78 -0.08 5.29 -15.25
C GLY A 78 1.39 5.48 -14.87
N ALA A 79 1.85 4.91 -13.75
CA ALA A 79 3.28 4.68 -13.54
C ALA A 79 3.74 3.45 -14.35
N PRO A 80 4.95 3.46 -14.94
CA PRO A 80 5.58 2.23 -15.40
C PRO A 80 5.76 1.26 -14.24
N THR A 81 5.57 -0.04 -14.49
CA THR A 81 5.90 -1.09 -13.51
C THR A 81 7.37 -0.93 -13.09
N ASP A 82 7.63 -1.02 -11.77
CA ASP A 82 8.96 -0.84 -11.16
C ASP A 82 9.56 0.59 -11.33
N SER A 83 8.72 1.60 -11.58
CA SER A 83 9.14 3.00 -11.55
C SER A 83 9.67 3.42 -10.17
N LYS A 84 10.84 4.09 -10.17
CA LYS A 84 11.48 4.63 -8.96
C LYS A 84 10.78 5.89 -8.42
N THR A 85 9.80 6.43 -9.14
CA THR A 85 8.97 7.59 -8.81
C THR A 85 7.53 7.31 -9.22
N GLY A 86 6.57 8.07 -8.68
CA GLY A 86 5.16 7.79 -8.97
C GLY A 86 4.59 6.66 -8.11
N GLN A 87 5.10 6.46 -6.90
CA GLN A 87 4.50 5.54 -5.92
C GLN A 87 3.39 6.26 -5.13
N PHE A 88 2.52 5.52 -4.45
CA PHE A 88 1.60 6.06 -3.45
C PHE A 88 2.00 5.66 -2.02
N LEU A 89 2.14 6.65 -1.13
CA LEU A 89 2.48 6.41 0.26
C LEU A 89 1.26 5.96 1.09
N HIS A 90 1.33 4.76 1.65
CA HIS A 90 0.31 4.21 2.54
C HIS A 90 0.54 4.57 4.01
N TRP A 91 1.78 4.55 4.50
CA TRP A 91 2.07 4.72 5.94
C TRP A 91 3.51 5.21 6.16
N ILE A 92 3.70 6.11 7.13
CA ILE A 92 5.00 6.34 7.79
C ILE A 92 4.75 6.41 9.29
N GLN A 93 5.25 5.43 10.04
CA GLN A 93 5.22 5.44 11.51
C GLN A 93 6.66 5.57 12.05
N PRO A 94 6.99 6.66 12.75
CA PRO A 94 8.24 6.81 13.48
C PRO A 94 8.17 6.11 14.84
N ASP A 95 9.22 6.29 15.66
CA ASP A 95 9.27 5.94 17.08
C ASP A 95 9.20 4.43 17.38
N LEU A 96 9.48 3.58 16.38
CA LEU A 96 9.39 2.13 16.56
C LEU A 96 10.60 1.59 17.32
N GLU A 97 10.36 0.89 18.43
CA GLU A 97 11.37 0.09 19.11
C GLU A 97 10.98 -1.38 19.16
N SER A 98 11.97 -2.27 19.17
CA SER A 98 11.76 -3.73 19.19
C SER A 98 11.46 -4.20 20.61
N ALA A 99 10.37 -4.96 20.77
CA ALA A 99 9.92 -5.47 22.05
C ALA A 99 11.02 -6.25 22.81
N ALA A 100 11.02 -6.13 24.15
CA ALA A 100 11.99 -6.82 24.99
C ALA A 100 11.84 -8.36 25.00
N SER A 101 10.66 -8.85 24.62
CA SER A 101 10.31 -10.28 24.53
C SER A 101 9.66 -10.56 23.19
N SER A 102 9.89 -11.76 22.65
CA SER A 102 9.23 -12.22 21.43
C SER A 102 7.83 -12.75 21.70
N THR A 103 7.03 -12.78 20.64
CA THR A 103 5.76 -13.48 20.56
C THR A 103 5.85 -14.53 19.44
N THR A 104 4.81 -15.37 19.30
CA THR A 104 4.69 -16.31 18.18
C THR A 104 3.55 -15.89 17.28
N VAL A 105 3.83 -15.67 15.99
CA VAL A 105 2.83 -15.29 14.97
C VAL A 105 2.90 -16.28 13.82
N ALA A 106 1.79 -16.97 13.54
CA ALA A 106 1.69 -18.05 12.56
C ALA A 106 2.76 -19.18 12.70
N GLY A 107 3.30 -19.38 13.91
CA GLY A 107 4.36 -20.35 14.20
C GLY A 107 5.77 -19.76 14.22
N GLU A 108 5.95 -18.54 13.71
CA GLU A 108 7.25 -17.85 13.67
C GLU A 108 7.50 -17.02 14.93
N THR A 109 8.77 -16.91 15.34
CA THR A 109 9.19 -16.06 16.46
C THR A 109 9.34 -14.61 16.01
N MET A 110 8.65 -13.69 16.68
CA MET A 110 8.57 -12.28 16.27
C MET A 110 8.82 -11.34 17.45
N PHE A 111 9.84 -10.48 17.32
CA PHE A 111 10.03 -9.31 18.19
C PHE A 111 9.30 -8.12 17.56
N GLU A 112 8.09 -7.86 18.05
CA GLU A 112 7.20 -6.81 17.56
C GLU A 112 7.81 -5.42 17.71
N LEU A 113 7.64 -4.57 16.70
CA LEU A 113 8.06 -3.17 16.69
C LEU A 113 6.88 -2.28 17.10
N LYS A 114 7.06 -1.48 18.15
CA LYS A 114 6.00 -0.63 18.74
C LYS A 114 6.46 0.81 18.89
N SER A 115 5.54 1.75 18.71
CA SER A 115 5.78 3.13 19.17
C SER A 115 5.74 3.15 20.69
N THR A 116 6.87 3.47 21.32
CA THR A 116 7.02 3.47 22.78
C THR A 116 6.43 4.74 23.41
N THR A 117 6.36 5.84 22.65
CA THR A 117 5.79 7.12 23.09
C THR A 117 4.37 7.37 22.59
N ASN A 118 3.80 6.46 21.79
CA ASN A 118 2.55 6.65 21.03
C ASN A 118 2.63 7.85 20.06
N ALA A 119 3.78 8.02 19.41
CA ALA A 119 4.01 9.07 18.43
C ALA A 119 3.04 8.99 17.24
N THR A 120 2.46 10.12 16.86
CA THR A 120 1.61 10.22 15.67
C THR A 120 2.40 9.84 14.42
N ALA A 121 1.81 8.97 13.59
CA ALA A 121 2.32 8.64 12.27
C ALA A 121 2.55 9.91 11.41
N PHE A 122 3.74 10.04 10.83
CA PHE A 122 4.05 11.12 9.88
C PHE A 122 3.20 11.05 8.61
N ALA A 123 2.76 9.84 8.25
CA ALA A 123 1.62 9.63 7.36
C ALA A 123 0.79 8.48 7.94
N THR A 124 -0.41 8.78 8.45
CA THR A 124 -1.35 7.78 9.01
C THR A 124 -1.56 6.60 8.06
N TYR A 125 -1.74 5.39 8.58
CA TYR A 125 -2.03 4.23 7.74
C TYR A 125 -3.28 4.45 6.87
N VAL A 126 -3.16 4.14 5.58
CA VAL A 126 -4.29 4.08 4.64
C VAL A 126 -4.40 2.65 4.13
N GLN A 127 -5.60 2.08 4.19
CA GLN A 127 -5.88 0.72 3.74
C GLN A 127 -5.55 0.54 2.23
N PRO A 128 -4.85 -0.53 1.84
CA PRO A 128 -4.75 -1.02 0.46
C PRO A 128 -6.08 -1.02 -0.29
N SER A 129 -6.13 -0.37 -1.45
CA SER A 129 -7.36 -0.26 -2.23
C SER A 129 -7.08 -0.23 -3.74
N PRO A 130 -6.58 -1.34 -4.32
CA PRO A 130 -6.34 -1.44 -5.76
C PRO A 130 -7.61 -1.08 -6.56
N PRO A 131 -7.49 -0.31 -7.65
CA PRO A 131 -8.64 0.16 -8.41
C PRO A 131 -9.27 -0.97 -9.24
N ASN A 132 -10.51 -0.77 -9.68
CA ASN A 132 -11.17 -1.67 -10.63
C ASN A 132 -10.73 -1.35 -12.08
N ARG A 133 -9.42 -1.50 -12.36
CA ARG A 133 -8.79 -1.45 -13.68
C ARG A 133 -7.41 -2.11 -13.59
N ALA A 134 -6.82 -2.51 -14.72
CA ALA A 134 -5.47 -3.06 -14.71
C ALA A 134 -4.43 -2.04 -14.18
N LEU A 135 -3.51 -2.42 -13.30
CA LEU A 135 -3.39 -3.72 -12.62
C LEU A 135 -4.41 -3.84 -11.47
N THR A 136 -5.12 -4.97 -11.39
CA THR A 136 -6.12 -5.23 -10.33
C THR A 136 -5.49 -5.77 -9.04
N THR A 137 -4.22 -6.15 -9.09
CA THR A 137 -3.41 -6.58 -7.94
C THR A 137 -2.26 -5.59 -7.82
N HIS A 138 -2.07 -5.03 -6.64
CA HIS A 138 -0.97 -4.13 -6.32
C HIS A 138 -0.08 -4.76 -5.24
N ARG A 139 1.23 -4.48 -5.34
CA ARG A 139 2.22 -4.75 -4.30
C ARG A 139 2.18 -3.64 -3.26
N TYR A 140 2.24 -4.02 -2.00
CA TYR A 140 2.41 -3.13 -0.86
C TYR A 140 3.72 -3.49 -0.20
N ILE A 141 4.63 -2.53 -0.11
CA ILE A 141 6.03 -2.76 0.26
C ILE A 141 6.33 -1.99 1.54
N GLU A 142 6.76 -2.71 2.56
CA GLU A 142 7.17 -2.19 3.86
C GLU A 142 8.70 -2.10 3.91
N LEU A 143 9.22 -0.95 4.35
CA LEU A 143 10.65 -0.69 4.52
C LEU A 143 10.90 -0.22 5.95
N LEU A 144 11.77 -0.92 6.69
CA LEU A 144 12.21 -0.52 8.02
C LEU A 144 13.57 0.20 7.93
N VAL A 145 13.60 1.46 8.36
CA VAL A 145 14.80 2.30 8.38
C VAL A 145 15.24 2.61 9.81
N ASN A 146 16.56 2.72 10.02
CA ASN A 146 17.13 3.13 11.30
C ASN A 146 17.05 4.65 11.47
N THR A 147 16.44 5.12 12.56
CA THR A 147 16.33 6.54 12.90
C THR A 147 17.02 6.88 14.23
N THR A 148 17.76 5.94 14.80
CA THR A 148 18.42 6.05 16.13
C THR A 148 19.32 7.27 16.19
N GLY A 149 19.06 8.18 17.13
CA GLY A 149 19.87 9.38 17.38
C GLY A 149 19.86 10.42 16.25
N ASN A 150 19.06 10.24 15.18
CA ASN A 150 19.09 11.10 14.01
C ASN A 150 17.78 11.90 13.83
N SER A 151 17.73 13.08 14.45
CA SER A 151 16.59 14.00 14.33
C SER A 151 16.42 14.57 12.91
N ALA A 152 17.50 14.68 12.13
CA ALA A 152 17.42 15.12 10.74
C ALA A 152 16.71 14.08 9.85
N THR A 153 17.01 12.79 10.03
CA THR A 153 16.26 11.69 9.41
C THR A 153 14.76 11.79 9.74
N ALA A 154 14.40 11.96 11.02
CA ALA A 154 13.01 12.08 11.43
C ALA A 154 12.31 13.28 10.74
N MET A 155 12.97 14.43 10.63
CA MET A 155 12.46 15.60 9.91
C MET A 155 12.27 15.35 8.40
N THR A 156 13.18 14.61 7.75
CA THR A 156 13.03 14.24 6.33
C THR A 156 11.87 13.27 6.12
N LEU A 157 11.72 12.26 6.97
CA LEU A 157 10.58 11.32 6.93
C LEU A 157 9.25 12.03 7.21
N MET A 158 9.23 13.00 8.14
CA MET A 158 8.06 13.83 8.43
C MET A 158 7.64 14.65 7.21
N ARG A 159 8.59 15.31 6.53
CA ARG A 159 8.33 16.06 5.29
C ARG A 159 7.84 15.15 4.16
N ALA A 160 8.42 13.96 4.03
CA ALA A 160 8.00 12.96 3.05
C ALA A 160 6.55 12.48 3.30
N GLY A 161 6.13 12.40 4.56
CA GLY A 161 4.75 12.05 4.94
C GLY A 161 3.67 13.07 4.54
N MET A 162 4.06 14.32 4.25
CA MET A 162 3.11 15.40 3.90
C MET A 162 2.43 15.22 2.55
N SER A 163 2.98 14.40 1.64
CA SER A 163 2.38 14.08 0.34
C SER A 163 2.40 12.58 0.10
N ARG A 164 1.29 12.04 -0.41
CA ARG A 164 1.20 10.60 -0.76
C ARG A 164 1.41 10.31 -2.22
N GLN A 165 1.06 11.25 -3.11
CA GLN A 165 1.18 11.06 -4.55
C GLN A 165 2.60 11.39 -5.01
N ASN A 166 3.03 10.75 -6.10
CA ASN A 166 4.37 10.89 -6.67
C ASN A 166 5.49 10.56 -5.68
N PHE A 167 5.22 9.68 -4.72
CA PHE A 167 6.18 9.24 -3.73
C PHE A 167 7.34 8.47 -4.39
N SER A 168 8.48 8.44 -3.71
CA SER A 168 9.67 7.70 -4.11
C SER A 168 10.43 7.28 -2.87
N ALA A 169 10.28 6.02 -2.48
CA ALA A 169 10.99 5.47 -1.33
C ALA A 169 12.51 5.66 -1.45
N LEU A 170 13.08 5.46 -2.64
CA LEU A 170 14.51 5.64 -2.90
C LEU A 170 14.97 7.07 -2.64
N ASN A 171 14.26 8.07 -3.15
CA ASN A 171 14.62 9.47 -2.94
C ASN A 171 14.50 9.86 -1.46
N VAL A 172 13.48 9.37 -0.76
CA VAL A 172 13.26 9.66 0.67
C VAL A 172 14.36 9.02 1.54
N VAL A 173 14.69 7.75 1.30
CA VAL A 173 15.76 7.04 2.02
C VAL A 173 17.12 7.69 1.78
N ASN A 174 17.44 8.04 0.53
CA ASN A 174 18.67 8.75 0.18
C ASN A 174 18.75 10.15 0.83
N GLN A 175 17.67 10.95 0.78
CA GLN A 175 17.63 12.29 1.40
C GLN A 175 17.67 12.24 2.93
N ALA A 176 17.14 11.17 3.53
CA ALA A 176 17.18 10.96 4.97
C ALA A 176 18.54 10.43 5.48
N GLY A 177 19.44 10.03 4.57
CA GLY A 177 20.77 9.51 4.89
C GLY A 177 20.76 8.14 5.58
N VAL A 178 19.72 7.33 5.34
CA VAL A 178 19.50 6.04 6.01
C VAL A 178 19.60 4.87 5.05
N GLN A 179 19.71 3.66 5.62
CA GLN A 179 19.62 2.39 4.89
C GLN A 179 18.33 1.66 5.30
N VAL A 180 17.77 0.87 4.39
CA VAL A 180 16.68 -0.06 4.72
C VAL A 180 17.28 -1.33 5.31
N LEU A 181 17.06 -1.54 6.60
CA LEU A 181 17.59 -2.69 7.33
C LEU A 181 16.82 -3.98 7.02
N PHE A 182 15.50 -3.86 6.98
CA PHE A 182 14.57 -4.96 6.72
C PHE A 182 13.46 -4.46 5.80
N ALA A 183 12.93 -5.34 4.97
CA ALA A 183 11.78 -5.05 4.13
C ALA A 183 10.83 -6.24 4.05
N ASN A 184 9.62 -5.98 3.56
CA ASN A 184 8.69 -7.00 3.15
C ASN A 184 7.83 -6.47 2.01
N TYR A 185 7.09 -7.37 1.36
CA TYR A 185 5.91 -6.96 0.62
C TYR A 185 4.80 -8.01 0.69
N PHE A 186 3.57 -7.53 0.54
CA PHE A 186 2.39 -8.37 0.30
C PHE A 186 1.59 -7.85 -0.89
N ASN A 187 0.67 -8.66 -1.38
CA ASN A 187 -0.22 -8.26 -2.46
C ASN A 187 -1.64 -8.03 -1.92
N VAL A 188 -2.37 -7.09 -2.52
CA VAL A 188 -3.84 -7.04 -2.39
C VAL A 188 -4.43 -7.00 -3.77
N THR A 189 -5.46 -7.82 -3.98
CA THR A 189 -6.23 -7.91 -5.22
C THR A 189 -7.61 -7.30 -5.04
N ASN A 190 -8.07 -6.54 -6.04
CA ASN A 190 -9.45 -6.13 -6.15
C ASN A 190 -10.28 -7.31 -6.72
N GLU A 191 -10.76 -8.16 -5.83
CA GLU A 191 -11.54 -9.36 -6.19
C GLU A 191 -12.82 -9.03 -7.00
N ALA A 192 -13.43 -7.86 -6.77
CA ALA A 192 -14.59 -7.41 -7.54
C ALA A 192 -14.23 -7.07 -9.00
N ALA A 193 -12.99 -6.63 -9.26
CA ALA A 193 -12.49 -6.41 -10.61
C ALA A 193 -12.28 -7.73 -11.38
N LEU A 194 -11.80 -8.77 -10.70
CA LEU A 194 -11.67 -10.11 -11.28
C LEU A 194 -13.03 -10.73 -11.60
N ALA A 195 -14.00 -10.60 -10.69
CA ALA A 195 -15.37 -11.09 -10.91
C ALA A 195 -16.05 -10.38 -12.09
N GLY A 196 -15.84 -9.07 -12.26
CA GLY A 196 -16.38 -8.28 -13.37
C GLY A 196 -15.83 -8.64 -14.76
N GLY A 197 -14.69 -9.33 -14.83
CA GLY A 197 -14.10 -9.80 -16.10
C GLY A 197 -14.75 -11.07 -16.67
N SER A 198 -15.50 -11.82 -15.86
CA SER A 198 -16.16 -13.07 -16.28
C SER A 198 -17.57 -12.84 -16.82
N ASN A 199 -17.73 -11.86 -17.72
CA ASN A 199 -18.96 -11.68 -18.47
C ASN A 199 -18.84 -12.42 -19.81
N VAL A 200 -18.78 -13.76 -19.73
CA VAL A 200 -18.95 -14.62 -20.91
C VAL A 200 -20.39 -14.42 -21.37
N THR A 201 -20.58 -13.58 -22.38
CA THR A 201 -21.85 -13.42 -23.09
C THR A 201 -22.36 -14.79 -23.49
N GLY A 202 -23.60 -15.10 -23.09
CA GLY A 202 -24.18 -16.43 -23.24
C GLY A 202 -24.00 -17.00 -24.64
N GLU A 203 -23.08 -17.95 -24.77
CA GLU A 203 -22.85 -18.67 -26.01
C GLU A 203 -24.12 -19.45 -26.31
N THR A 204 -24.85 -18.99 -27.33
CA THR A 204 -26.10 -19.62 -27.75
C THR A 204 -25.76 -20.98 -28.31
N ALA A 205 -25.99 -22.02 -27.51
CA ALA A 205 -25.75 -23.40 -27.92
C ALA A 205 -26.65 -23.74 -29.12
N THR A 206 -26.09 -23.66 -30.32
CA THR A 206 -26.67 -24.15 -31.57
C THR A 206 -26.72 -25.67 -31.54
N GLY A 207 -27.68 -26.21 -30.80
CA GLY A 207 -28.00 -27.63 -30.79
C GLY A 207 -28.55 -28.06 -32.15
N THR A 208 -27.75 -28.78 -32.92
CA THR A 208 -28.17 -29.47 -34.15
C THR A 208 -29.06 -30.68 -33.83
N GLY A 209 -30.28 -30.40 -33.40
CA GLY A 209 -31.33 -31.39 -33.15
C GLY A 209 -32.00 -31.84 -34.45
N THR A 210 -31.80 -33.09 -34.84
CA THR A 210 -32.50 -33.74 -35.96
C THR A 210 -33.97 -33.99 -35.61
N GLY A 211 -34.88 -33.24 -36.25
CA GLY A 211 -36.32 -33.35 -35.96
C GLY A 211 -37.04 -34.43 -36.76
N ARG A 212 -37.96 -35.18 -36.12
CA ARG A 212 -39.13 -35.76 -36.80
C ARG A 212 -40.31 -36.16 -35.88
N GLY A 213 -41.41 -35.41 -35.98
CA GLY A 213 -42.80 -35.91 -35.91
C GLY A 213 -43.49 -36.05 -34.53
N GLY A 214 -44.71 -35.49 -34.41
CA GLY A 214 -45.66 -35.80 -33.31
C GLY A 214 -46.68 -34.68 -33.03
N ALA A 215 -47.93 -34.84 -33.47
CA ALA A 215 -49.00 -33.83 -33.51
C ALA A 215 -49.77 -33.54 -32.18
N SER A 216 -50.81 -32.66 -32.27
CA SER A 216 -51.86 -32.30 -31.27
C SER A 216 -51.49 -31.30 -30.14
N ALA A 217 -52.35 -30.37 -29.68
CA ALA A 217 -53.69 -29.92 -30.13
C ALA A 217 -54.04 -28.50 -29.58
N THR A 218 -54.63 -27.67 -30.45
CA THR A 218 -55.83 -26.80 -30.35
C THR A 218 -56.30 -26.09 -29.05
N GLY A 219 -56.64 -24.79 -29.19
CA GLY A 219 -57.55 -23.99 -28.31
C GLY A 219 -56.86 -22.95 -27.40
N THR A 220 -57.39 -21.76 -27.08
CA THR A 220 -58.59 -20.99 -27.50
C THR A 220 -58.36 -19.48 -27.22
N GLU A 221 -59.16 -18.59 -27.81
CA GLU A 221 -59.01 -17.11 -27.83
C GLU A 221 -59.46 -16.35 -26.55
N GLY A 222 -59.08 -15.06 -26.46
CA GLY A 222 -59.62 -14.03 -25.54
C GLY A 222 -58.54 -13.34 -24.67
N GLY A 223 -58.46 -12.02 -24.51
CA GLY A 223 -59.29 -10.91 -25.03
C GLY A 223 -58.68 -9.52 -24.74
N ASP A 224 -59.37 -8.44 -25.11
CA ASP A 224 -58.88 -7.05 -25.22
C ASP A 224 -58.42 -6.31 -23.93
N SER A 225 -57.44 -5.42 -24.10
CA SER A 225 -57.43 -4.01 -23.64
C SER A 225 -56.19 -3.31 -24.26
N GLY A 226 -56.28 -2.25 -25.07
CA GLY A 226 -56.79 -0.90 -24.75
C GLY A 226 -55.60 0.01 -24.35
N SER A 227 -54.93 0.70 -25.27
CA SER A 227 -55.15 2.13 -25.64
C SER A 227 -55.03 3.13 -24.46
N ALA A 228 -54.31 4.26 -24.48
CA ALA A 228 -53.70 5.00 -25.59
C ALA A 228 -52.56 5.98 -25.17
N SER A 229 -51.81 6.44 -26.18
CA SER A 229 -51.13 7.75 -26.37
C SER A 229 -50.89 8.76 -25.22
N GLY A 230 -49.68 9.36 -25.22
CA GLY A 230 -49.39 10.63 -24.54
C GLY A 230 -48.12 11.33 -25.07
N THR A 231 -48.26 12.25 -26.04
CA THR A 231 -47.17 12.98 -26.72
C THR A 231 -46.89 14.37 -26.14
N GLY A 232 -45.61 14.80 -26.14
CA GLY A 232 -45.17 16.20 -25.94
C GLY A 232 -43.77 16.24 -25.30
N ARG A 233 -42.64 16.64 -25.92
CA ARG A 233 -42.25 17.57 -27.00
C ARG A 233 -41.92 18.99 -26.51
N GLY A 234 -40.65 19.39 -26.71
CA GLY A 234 -40.09 20.71 -26.42
C GLY A 234 -39.28 20.74 -25.12
N GLY A 235 -38.05 21.27 -25.04
CA GLY A 235 -37.22 21.94 -26.05
C GLY A 235 -36.61 23.22 -25.48
N GLY A 236 -35.27 23.33 -25.45
CA GLY A 236 -34.62 24.53 -24.90
C GLY A 236 -33.10 24.40 -24.74
N ASN A 237 -32.35 24.70 -25.81
CA ASN A 237 -30.94 25.09 -25.66
C ASN A 237 -30.86 26.52 -25.15
N ALA A 238 -29.95 26.79 -24.22
CA ALA A 238 -29.45 28.14 -23.93
C ALA A 238 -27.95 28.07 -23.62
N ALA A 239 -27.18 29.03 -24.12
CA ALA A 239 -25.72 28.98 -24.14
C ALA A 239 -25.07 30.18 -23.44
N ILE A 240 -23.99 29.90 -22.71
CA ILE A 240 -22.79 30.73 -22.49
C ILE A 240 -22.98 32.20 -22.04
N THR A 241 -22.84 32.41 -20.71
CA THR A 241 -22.16 33.54 -20.02
C THR A 241 -21.67 33.06 -18.64
N GLY A 242 -20.71 33.68 -17.95
CA GLY A 242 -19.73 34.70 -18.40
C GLY A 242 -18.91 35.34 -17.26
N ALA A 243 -17.57 35.36 -17.42
CA ALA A 243 -16.57 36.23 -16.77
C ALA A 243 -16.22 36.11 -15.26
N ALA A 244 -14.89 36.14 -15.04
CA ALA A 244 -14.12 36.89 -14.03
C ALA A 244 -13.76 36.29 -12.65
N VAL A 245 -12.47 36.45 -12.35
CA VAL A 245 -11.73 36.07 -11.13
C VAL A 245 -11.40 37.34 -10.33
N PRO A 246 -11.45 37.33 -8.99
CA PRO A 246 -10.71 38.28 -8.16
C PRO A 246 -9.38 37.68 -7.68
N VAL A 247 -8.27 38.33 -8.03
CA VAL A 247 -6.93 38.05 -7.49
C VAL A 247 -6.78 38.76 -6.14
N GLY A 248 -6.53 38.01 -5.07
CA GLY A 248 -6.23 38.54 -3.74
C GLY A 248 -4.72 38.65 -3.51
N ILE A 249 -4.16 39.86 -3.56
CA ILE A 249 -2.75 40.13 -3.27
C ILE A 249 -2.58 40.41 -1.78
N GLY A 250 -1.88 39.53 -1.06
CA GLY A 250 -1.60 39.68 0.37
C GLY A 250 -0.10 39.81 0.65
N ASN A 251 0.42 41.04 0.68
CA ASN A 251 1.79 41.30 1.12
C ASN A 251 1.91 41.04 2.63
N SER A 252 2.95 40.30 3.05
CA SER A 252 3.45 40.31 4.42
C SER A 252 4.94 39.96 4.43
N ALA A 253 5.72 40.73 5.20
CA ALA A 253 7.17 40.77 5.10
C ALA A 253 7.88 39.59 5.77
N MET A 254 9.03 39.21 5.21
CA MET A 254 10.07 38.44 5.90
C MET A 254 11.34 39.29 5.94
N MET A 255 11.68 39.81 7.12
CA MET A 255 12.91 40.57 7.37
C MET A 255 14.15 39.69 7.16
N ALA A 256 15.17 40.23 6.48
CA ALA A 256 16.50 39.65 6.48
C ALA A 256 17.20 39.97 7.81
N GLY A 257 17.43 38.95 8.64
CA GLY A 257 18.17 39.06 9.90
C GLY A 257 19.47 38.28 9.85
N ILE A 258 20.55 38.89 9.35
CA ILE A 258 21.90 38.33 9.47
C ILE A 258 22.41 38.64 10.88
N GLY A 259 22.45 37.62 11.75
CA GLY A 259 22.96 37.71 13.11
C GLY A 259 24.07 36.72 13.34
N ALA A 260 25.33 37.17 13.28
CA ALA A 260 26.48 36.38 13.67
C ALA A 260 26.70 36.46 15.19
N LEU A 261 26.96 35.33 15.84
CA LEU A 261 27.51 35.26 17.19
C LEU A 261 28.22 33.91 17.37
N GLY A 262 29.54 33.94 17.35
CA GLY A 262 30.37 32.79 17.74
C GLY A 262 30.64 32.81 19.23
N VAL A 263 30.80 31.63 19.83
CA VAL A 263 31.47 31.45 21.13
C VAL A 263 32.43 30.28 21.00
N ALA A 264 33.68 30.51 21.38
CA ALA A 264 34.69 29.48 21.51
C ALA A 264 34.81 29.04 22.99
N MET A 265 34.97 27.74 23.23
CA MET A 265 35.67 27.20 24.39
C MET A 265 36.40 25.94 23.91
N ALA A 266 37.73 25.94 23.82
CA ALA A 266 38.73 25.98 24.90
C ALA A 266 39.07 24.55 25.37
N LEU A 267 40.26 24.07 24.98
CA LEU A 267 40.87 22.87 25.55
C LEU A 267 41.35 23.15 26.97
N LEU A 268 41.13 22.19 27.86
CA LEU A 268 42.05 21.74 28.90
C LEU A 268 41.84 20.24 29.12
#